data_AF-A0A1S1STV5-F1
#
_entry.id   AF-A0A1S1STV5-F1
#
_cell.length_a   1.000
_cell.length_b   1.000
_cell.length_c   1.000
_cell.angle_alpha   90.00
_cell.angle_beta   90.00
_cell.angle_gamma   90.00
#
_symmetry.space_group_name_H-M   'P 1'
#
loop_
_entity.id
_entity.type
_entity.pdbx_description
1 polymer ?
#
loop_
_entity_poly.entity_id
_entity_poly.type
_entity_poly.pdbx_seq_one_letter_code
_entity_poly.pdbx_strand_id
1 'polypeptide(L)'
;MTDDRDDSLEERRKRLSAELAGRRADDAAEAARDASSEESRRGMALGFKLSSEFISAIAVGAILGYLLDRFAGTSPWGLVVLLLLGFCAGVLNVLRSVGVVAPPPTFQKRGDKDKAGTGGL
;
A
#
# COMPACT_ATOMS: atom_id res chain seq x y z
N MET A 1 60.78 -18.70 5.44
CA MET A 1 60.03 -19.50 4.44
C MET A 1 58.53 -19.57 4.74
N THR A 2 58.08 -19.31 5.97
CA THR A 2 56.64 -19.12 6.29
C THR A 2 56.13 -17.73 5.93
N ASP A 3 56.93 -16.69 6.16
CA ASP A 3 56.66 -15.27 5.83
C ASP A 3 56.13 -15.07 4.40
N ASP A 4 56.87 -15.54 3.38
CA ASP A 4 56.53 -15.35 1.96
C ASP A 4 55.17 -15.95 1.56
N ARG A 5 54.74 -17.01 2.26
CA ARG A 5 53.47 -17.68 2.00
C ARG A 5 52.30 -16.92 2.61
N ASP A 6 52.50 -16.37 3.81
CA ASP A 6 51.47 -15.61 4.50
C ASP A 6 51.18 -14.30 3.75
N ASP A 7 52.22 -13.63 3.24
CA ASP A 7 52.10 -12.45 2.38
C ASP A 7 51.26 -12.74 1.11
N SER A 8 51.54 -13.85 0.42
CA SER A 8 50.79 -14.25 -0.78
C SER A 8 49.31 -14.56 -0.51
N LEU A 9 48.98 -15.08 0.67
CA LEU A 9 47.60 -15.35 1.09
C LEU A 9 46.87 -14.06 1.43
N GLU A 10 47.53 -13.12 2.08
CA GLU A 10 46.97 -11.79 2.38
C GLU A 10 46.65 -11.02 1.09
N GLU A 11 47.54 -11.03 0.10
CA GLU A 11 47.27 -10.42 -1.21
C GLU A 11 46.05 -11.04 -1.90
N ARG A 12 45.93 -12.37 -1.88
CA ARG A 12 44.78 -13.08 -2.45
C ARG A 12 43.49 -12.74 -1.71
N ARG A 13 43.51 -12.68 -0.38
CA ARG A 13 42.34 -12.30 0.44
C ARG A 13 41.93 -10.86 0.14
N LYS A 14 42.89 -9.94 0.04
CA LYS A 14 42.66 -8.53 -0.29
C LYS A 14 42.02 -8.38 -1.67
N ARG A 15 42.55 -9.09 -2.67
CA ARG A 15 42.00 -9.12 -4.03
C ARG A 15 40.58 -9.69 -4.06
N LEU A 16 40.33 -10.81 -3.40
CA LEU A 16 39.00 -11.43 -3.32
C LEU A 16 38.02 -10.54 -2.56
N SER A 17 38.45 -9.87 -1.49
CA SER A 17 37.60 -8.95 -0.74
C SER A 17 37.21 -7.72 -1.57
N ALA A 18 38.13 -7.21 -2.40
CA ALA A 18 37.85 -6.11 -3.32
C ALA A 18 36.86 -6.52 -4.42
N GLU A 19 37.05 -7.72 -4.99
CA GLU A 19 36.14 -8.28 -5.99
C GLU A 19 34.75 -8.57 -5.43
N LEU A 20 34.66 -9.14 -4.22
CA LEU A 20 33.40 -9.36 -3.51
C LEU A 20 32.71 -8.06 -3.11
N ALA A 21 33.46 -7.01 -2.75
CA ALA A 21 32.90 -5.70 -2.45
C ALA A 21 32.25 -5.09 -3.70
N GLY A 22 32.89 -5.22 -4.86
CA GLY A 22 32.31 -4.81 -6.15
C GLY A 22 31.02 -5.55 -6.46
N ARG A 23 31.04 -6.89 -6.42
CA ARG A 23 29.83 -7.69 -6.68
C ARG A 23 28.68 -7.39 -5.72
N ARG A 24 28.96 -7.23 -4.42
CA ARG A 24 27.92 -6.88 -3.44
C ARG A 24 27.33 -5.49 -3.70
N ALA A 25 28.12 -4.54 -4.18
CA ALA A 25 27.62 -3.22 -4.53
C ALA A 25 26.70 -3.28 -5.76
N ASP A 26 27.06 -4.08 -6.77
CA ASP A 26 26.24 -4.32 -7.96
C ASP A 26 24.92 -5.03 -7.58
N ASP A 27 25.00 -6.12 -6.81
CA ASP A 27 23.83 -6.87 -6.33
C ASP A 27 22.90 -5.99 -5.48
N ALA A 28 23.46 -5.13 -4.63
CA ALA A 28 22.69 -4.18 -3.82
C ALA A 28 22.01 -3.10 -4.67
N ALA A 29 22.69 -2.61 -5.71
CA ALA A 29 22.13 -1.63 -6.64
C ALA A 29 20.98 -2.23 -7.48
N GLU A 30 21.11 -3.49 -7.90
CA GLU A 30 20.08 -4.22 -8.63
C GLU A 30 18.87 -4.51 -7.73
N ALA A 31 19.09 -5.01 -6.52
CA ALA A 31 18.03 -5.20 -5.53
C ALA A 31 17.28 -3.90 -5.18
N ALA A 32 18.00 -2.77 -5.09
CA ALA A 32 17.38 -1.46 -4.84
C ALA A 32 16.50 -1.00 -6.03
N ARG A 33 16.92 -1.27 -7.27
CA ARG A 33 16.13 -0.97 -8.49
C ARG A 33 14.87 -1.82 -8.57
N ASP A 34 14.98 -3.10 -8.25
CA ASP A 34 13.83 -4.00 -8.22
C ASP A 34 12.84 -3.61 -7.14
N ALA A 35 13.32 -3.31 -5.92
CA ALA A 35 12.48 -2.84 -4.82
C ALA A 35 11.73 -1.54 -5.18
N SER A 36 12.43 -0.57 -5.77
CA SER A 36 11.81 0.70 -6.21
C SER A 36 10.77 0.49 -7.34
N SER A 37 11.03 -0.47 -8.23
CA SER A 37 10.11 -0.84 -9.30
C SER A 37 8.85 -1.54 -8.78
N GLU A 38 8.99 -2.41 -7.77
CA GLU A 38 7.85 -3.04 -7.10
C GLU A 38 7.03 -2.02 -6.31
N GLU A 39 7.68 -1.12 -5.58
CA GLU A 39 7.02 -0.07 -4.81
C GLU A 39 6.23 0.87 -5.73
N SER A 40 6.81 1.27 -6.86
CA SER A 40 6.13 2.09 -7.86
C SER A 40 4.89 1.40 -8.42
N ARG A 41 4.96 0.10 -8.72
CA ARG A 41 3.79 -0.68 -9.19
C ARG A 41 2.71 -0.79 -8.13
N ARG A 42 3.09 -1.04 -6.87
CA ARG A 42 2.13 -1.10 -5.74
C ARG A 42 1.46 0.24 -5.51
N GLY A 43 2.22 1.34 -5.53
CA GLY A 43 1.69 2.70 -5.41
C GLY A 43 0.72 3.05 -6.55
N MET A 44 1.06 2.69 -7.79
CA MET A 44 0.19 2.90 -8.94
C MET A 44 -1.10 2.07 -8.85
N ALA A 45 -1.02 0.79 -8.45
CA ALA A 45 -2.19 -0.08 -8.29
C ALA A 45 -3.13 0.43 -7.19
N LEU A 46 -2.57 0.89 -6.06
CA LEU A 46 -3.34 1.52 -4.98
C LEU A 46 -4.00 2.81 -5.45
N GLY A 47 -3.26 3.68 -6.13
CA GLY A 47 -3.80 4.94 -6.68
C GLY A 47 -4.96 4.70 -7.65
N PHE A 48 -4.84 3.71 -8.53
CA PHE A 48 -5.91 3.33 -9.47
C PHE A 48 -7.14 2.75 -8.77
N LYS A 49 -6.94 1.93 -7.73
CA LYS A 49 -8.05 1.35 -6.97
C LYS A 49 -8.82 2.44 -6.21
N LEU A 50 -8.12 3.33 -5.52
CA LEU A 50 -8.74 4.46 -4.83
C LEU A 50 -9.46 5.40 -5.80
N SER A 51 -8.86 5.71 -6.96
CA SER A 51 -9.49 6.59 -7.94
C SER A 51 -10.75 5.96 -8.53
N SER A 52 -10.75 4.65 -8.81
CA SER A 52 -11.91 3.93 -9.31
C SER A 52 -13.06 3.88 -8.28
N GLU A 53 -12.75 3.58 -7.01
CA GLU A 53 -13.75 3.60 -5.93
C GLU A 53 -14.35 5.01 -5.75
N PHE A 54 -13.54 6.05 -5.85
CA PHE A 54 -14.01 7.44 -5.75
C PHE A 54 -14.90 7.84 -6.94
N ILE A 55 -14.45 7.59 -8.18
CA ILE A 55 -15.19 7.94 -9.40
C ILE A 55 -16.51 7.18 -9.46
N SER A 56 -16.54 5.90 -9.07
CA SER A 56 -17.77 5.11 -9.06
C SER A 56 -18.81 5.66 -8.07
N ALA A 57 -18.40 6.06 -6.87
CA ALA A 57 -19.30 6.68 -5.90
C ALA A 57 -19.90 7.99 -6.42
N ILE A 58 -19.10 8.84 -7.07
CA ILE A 58 -19.56 10.09 -7.69
C ILE A 58 -20.52 9.79 -8.84
N ALA A 59 -20.17 8.87 -9.73
CA ALA A 59 -21.01 8.51 -10.87
C ALA A 59 -22.38 7.98 -10.42
N VAL A 60 -22.41 7.09 -9.42
CA VAL A 60 -23.64 6.57 -8.84
C VAL A 60 -24.46 7.69 -8.18
N GLY A 61 -23.83 8.58 -7.42
CA GLY A 61 -24.48 9.74 -6.82
C GLY A 61 -25.08 10.70 -7.86
N ALA A 62 -24.36 10.94 -8.97
CA ALA A 62 -24.82 11.77 -10.07
C ALA A 62 -26.01 11.15 -10.81
N ILE A 63 -25.96 9.84 -11.08
CA ILE A 63 -27.07 9.12 -11.74
C ILE A 63 -28.31 9.13 -10.85
N LEU A 64 -28.17 8.81 -9.56
CA LEU A 64 -29.28 8.83 -8.61
C LEU A 64 -29.85 10.24 -8.42
N GLY A 65 -29.00 11.27 -8.29
CA GLY A 65 -29.44 12.66 -8.17
C GLY A 65 -30.17 13.17 -9.41
N TYR A 66 -29.69 12.81 -10.61
CA TYR A 66 -30.35 13.14 -11.86
C TYR A 66 -31.73 12.48 -12.00
N LEU A 67 -31.84 11.20 -11.61
CA LEU A 67 -33.11 10.48 -11.66
C LEU A 67 -34.11 11.08 -10.68
N LEU A 68 -33.65 11.45 -9.48
CA LEU A 68 -34.49 12.03 -8.42
C LEU A 68 -35.00 13.43 -8.80
N ASP A 69 -34.16 14.28 -9.40
CA ASP A 69 -34.59 15.57 -9.96
C ASP A 69 -35.66 15.40 -11.05
N ARG A 70 -35.53 14.35 -11.89
CA ARG A 70 -36.48 14.09 -12.97
C ARG A 70 -37.84 13.60 -12.47
N PHE A 71 -37.87 12.85 -11.37
CA PHE A 71 -39.12 12.41 -10.74
C PHE A 71 -39.78 13.51 -9.90
N ALA A 72 -38.99 14.34 -9.21
CA ALA A 72 -39.50 15.39 -8.34
C ALA A 72 -40.01 16.61 -9.11
N GLY A 73 -39.62 16.78 -10.38
CA GLY A 73 -39.98 17.95 -11.20
C GLY A 73 -39.40 19.27 -10.67
N THR A 74 -38.58 19.20 -9.63
CA THR A 74 -37.81 20.31 -9.10
C THR A 74 -36.65 20.59 -10.06
N SER A 75 -36.37 21.87 -10.34
CA SER A 75 -35.13 22.30 -10.98
C SER A 75 -33.91 21.73 -10.20
N PRO A 76 -32.65 21.80 -10.71
CA PRO A 76 -31.56 20.84 -10.43
C PRO A 76 -30.97 20.88 -9.00
N TRP A 77 -31.76 21.31 -8.03
CA TRP A 77 -31.50 21.37 -6.62
C TRP A 77 -31.23 19.99 -6.01
N GLY A 78 -31.93 18.93 -6.42
CA GLY A 78 -31.67 17.57 -5.94
C GLY A 78 -30.29 17.09 -6.36
N LEU A 79 -29.90 17.36 -7.61
CA LEU A 79 -28.55 17.10 -8.11
C LEU A 79 -27.52 17.95 -7.36
N VAL A 80 -27.76 19.24 -7.13
CA VAL A 80 -26.83 20.11 -6.38
C VAL A 80 -26.64 19.64 -4.93
N VAL A 81 -27.71 19.29 -4.22
CA VAL A 81 -27.64 18.83 -2.82
C VAL A 81 -26.98 17.45 -2.72
N LEU A 82 -27.35 16.50 -3.58
CA LEU A 82 -26.73 15.17 -3.58
C LEU A 82 -25.28 15.19 -4.08
N LEU A 83 -24.94 16.08 -5.00
CA LEU A 83 -23.55 16.29 -5.43
C LEU A 83 -22.72 16.88 -4.30
N LEU A 84 -23.21 17.90 -3.59
CA LEU A 84 -22.52 18.47 -2.43
C LEU A 84 -22.38 17.46 -1.29
N LEU A 85 -23.44 16.71 -0.99
CA LEU A 85 -23.42 15.70 0.06
C LEU A 85 -22.51 14.52 -0.30
N GLY A 86 -22.56 14.05 -1.55
CA GLY A 86 -21.69 13.00 -2.08
C GLY A 86 -20.22 13.43 -2.16
N PHE A 87 -19.95 14.69 -2.52
CA PHE A 87 -18.61 15.28 -2.48
C PHE A 87 -18.09 15.35 -1.05
N CYS A 88 -18.92 15.81 -0.10
CA CYS A 88 -18.55 15.86 1.31
C CYS A 88 -18.26 14.46 1.86
N ALA A 89 -19.12 13.46 1.57
CA ALA A 89 -18.91 12.07 1.93
C ALA A 89 -17.63 11.48 1.29
N GLY A 90 -17.35 11.82 0.03
CA GLY A 90 -16.14 11.41 -0.67
C GLY A 90 -14.86 11.98 -0.06
N VAL A 91 -14.85 13.28 0.27
CA VAL A 91 -13.74 13.93 0.98
C VAL A 91 -13.54 13.31 2.35
N LEU A 92 -14.62 13.05 3.11
CA LEU A 92 -14.54 12.37 4.40
C LEU A 92 -13.99 10.93 4.29
N ASN A 93 -14.36 10.20 3.23
CA ASN A 93 -13.82 8.86 2.96
C ASN A 93 -12.33 8.90 2.66
N VAL A 94 -11.85 9.86 1.86
CA VAL A 94 -10.43 10.06 1.57
C VAL A 94 -9.67 10.43 2.83
N LEU A 95 -10.14 11.41 3.60
CA LEU A 95 -9.51 11.85 4.86
C LEU A 95 -9.42 10.73 5.91
N ARG A 96 -10.43 9.84 5.95
CA ARG A 96 -10.40 8.62 6.76
C ARG A 96 -9.34 7.63 6.25
N SER A 97 -9.21 7.47 4.94
CA SER A 97 -8.24 6.56 4.31
C SER A 97 -6.79 7.02 4.52
N VAL A 98 -6.54 8.33 4.54
CA VAL A 98 -5.20 8.90 4.81
C VAL A 98 -4.89 9.09 6.30
N GLY A 99 -5.75 8.61 7.20
CA GLY A 99 -5.43 8.46 8.64
C GLY A 99 -5.70 9.69 9.51
N VAL A 100 -6.46 10.68 9.04
CA VAL A 100 -6.83 11.87 9.85
C VAL A 100 -7.98 11.57 10.84
N VAL A 101 -8.68 10.45 10.67
CA VAL A 101 -9.71 9.98 11.61
C VAL A 101 -9.34 8.58 12.08
N ALA A 102 -9.10 8.43 13.38
CA ALA A 102 -8.74 7.16 14.00
C ALA A 102 -9.76 6.06 13.63
N PRO A 103 -9.31 4.86 13.19
CA PRO A 103 -10.21 3.76 12.96
C PRO A 103 -10.94 3.43 14.28
N PRO A 104 -12.26 3.15 14.24
CA PRO A 104 -12.97 2.68 15.42
C PRO A 104 -12.29 1.40 15.92
N PRO A 105 -12.20 1.19 17.26
CA PRO A 105 -11.57 0.00 17.81
C PRO A 105 -12.33 -1.22 17.31
N THR A 106 -11.73 -1.93 16.36
CA THR A 106 -12.21 -3.25 15.97
C THR A 106 -11.99 -4.14 17.19
N PHE A 107 -13.07 -4.55 17.84
CA PHE A 107 -13.03 -5.61 18.83
C PHE A 107 -12.56 -6.88 18.12
N GLN A 108 -11.24 -7.08 18.15
CA GLN A 108 -10.62 -8.32 17.75
C GLN A 108 -11.19 -9.39 18.67
N LYS A 109 -12.03 -10.25 18.10
CA LYS A 109 -12.63 -11.40 18.75
C LYS A 109 -11.49 -12.30 19.26
N ARG A 110 -11.09 -12.06 20.50
CA ARG A 110 -10.25 -12.96 21.31
C ARG A 110 -11.11 -14.18 21.61
N GLY A 111 -11.11 -15.12 20.68
CA GLY A 111 -11.90 -16.33 20.77
C GLY A 111 -11.15 -17.47 20.12
N ASP A 112 -10.64 -18.35 20.99
CA ASP A 112 -10.33 -19.75 20.72
C ASP A 112 -8.92 -20.09 20.21
N LYS A 113 -7.92 -20.05 21.12
CA LYS A 113 -6.72 -20.89 21.03
C LYS A 113 -6.29 -21.52 22.37
N ASP A 114 -7.20 -21.62 23.34
CA ASP A 114 -6.92 -22.22 24.66
C ASP A 114 -7.45 -23.67 24.81
N LYS A 115 -7.85 -24.33 23.71
CA LYS A 115 -8.48 -25.67 23.77
C LYS A 115 -7.99 -26.60 22.64
N ALA A 116 -6.68 -26.80 22.52
CA ALA A 116 -6.08 -27.98 21.89
C ALA A 116 -4.62 -28.05 22.39
N GLY A 117 -4.35 -28.58 23.56
CA GLY A 117 -4.59 -29.98 23.88
C GLY A 117 -3.25 -30.58 24.31
N THR A 118 -2.78 -30.14 25.46
CA THR A 118 -1.89 -30.94 26.31
C THR A 118 -2.62 -32.24 26.61
N GLY A 119 -2.17 -33.35 26.03
CA GLY A 119 -2.77 -34.66 26.26
C GLY A 119 -2.33 -35.69 25.23
N GLY A 120 -1.16 -36.29 25.45
CA GLY A 120 -0.72 -37.40 24.62
C GLY A 120 0.76 -37.72 24.75
N LEU A 121 1.11 -38.29 25.92
CA LEU A 121 2.23 -39.23 26.18
C LEU A 121 3.65 -38.79 25.80
#